data_AF-A0A0G1QPB1-F1
#
_entry.id   AF-A0A0G1QPB1-F1
#
_cell.length_a   1.000
_cell.length_b   1.000
_cell.length_c   1.000
_cell.angle_alpha   90.00
_cell.angle_beta   90.00
_cell.angle_gamma   90.00
#
_symmetry.space_group_name_H-M   'P 1'
#
loop_
_entity.id
_entity.type
_entity.pdbx_description
1 polymer ?
#
loop_
_entity_poly.entity_id
_entity_poly.type
_entity_poly.pdbx_seq_one_letter_code
_entity_poly.pdbx_strand_id
1 'polypeptide(L)'
;MAPPFLLNEDSAYASGHLPKFRDDLFWTSRSSENKQGDSLCLNATSEMMINNLHRGEVLDESKLPLKYFAYSPCFRKEPGGYGAGEKGTTRGHQFNKIEMFQFTRPEDSWNGFEELVRNAEKLVEGLGLHYQTVQLAAQDASASMSKTCD
;
A
#
# COMPACT_ATOMS: atom_id res chain seq x y z
N MET A 1 12.36 -5.02 4.67
CA MET A 1 13.12 -3.82 4.25
C MET A 1 12.48 -2.55 4.82
N ALA A 2 13.20 -1.42 4.84
CA ALA A 2 12.65 -0.12 5.24
C ALA A 2 12.66 0.83 4.03
N PRO A 3 11.52 0.99 3.31
CA PRO A 3 11.44 1.90 2.18
C PRO A 3 11.44 3.37 2.63
N PRO A 4 11.77 4.32 1.74
CA PRO A 4 11.64 5.75 2.04
C PRO A 4 10.18 6.11 2.39
N PHE A 5 9.98 7.08 3.28
CA PHE A 5 8.63 7.52 3.68
C PHE A 5 8.11 8.68 2.82
N LEU A 6 9.00 9.32 2.06
CA LEU A 6 8.65 10.37 1.11
C LEU A 6 8.82 9.85 -0.31
N LEU A 7 7.85 10.16 -1.15
CA LEU A 7 7.85 9.84 -2.56
C LEU A 7 7.42 11.02 -3.41
N ASN A 8 7.87 11.03 -4.67
CA ASN A 8 7.44 12.01 -5.65
C ASN A 8 6.09 11.61 -6.28
N GLU A 9 5.51 12.55 -7.02
CA GLU A 9 4.21 12.38 -7.66
C GLU A 9 4.19 11.20 -8.67
N ASP A 10 5.25 11.02 -9.46
CA ASP A 10 5.36 9.89 -10.41
C ASP A 10 5.26 8.54 -9.71
N SER A 11 5.84 8.42 -8.52
CA SER A 11 5.78 7.18 -7.74
C SER A 11 4.37 6.90 -7.23
N ALA A 12 3.62 7.95 -6.87
CA ALA A 12 2.23 7.83 -6.43
C ALA A 12 1.26 7.50 -7.60
N TYR A 13 1.59 7.92 -8.82
CA TYR A 13 0.90 7.45 -10.04
C TYR A 13 1.22 5.98 -10.34
N ALA A 14 2.49 5.58 -10.29
CA ALA A 14 2.91 4.21 -10.57
C ALA A 14 2.26 3.19 -9.62
N SER A 15 2.08 3.56 -8.34
CA SER A 15 1.39 2.73 -7.36
C SER A 15 -0.14 2.78 -7.46
N GLY A 16 -0.71 3.44 -8.48
CA GLY A 16 -2.16 3.54 -8.69
C GLY A 16 -2.92 4.38 -7.66
N HIS A 17 -2.22 5.13 -6.80
CA HIS A 17 -2.88 5.96 -5.79
C HIS A 17 -3.39 7.27 -6.40
N LEU A 18 -2.66 7.83 -7.36
CA LEU A 18 -3.11 8.99 -8.13
C LEU A 18 -3.82 8.56 -9.43
N PRO A 19 -4.81 9.36 -9.90
CA PRO A 19 -5.24 10.65 -9.33
C PRO A 19 -6.27 10.53 -8.20
N LYS A 20 -6.89 9.35 -8.01
CA LYS A 20 -8.09 9.16 -7.16
C LYS A 20 -7.89 9.59 -5.71
N PHE A 21 -6.75 9.26 -5.10
CA PHE A 21 -6.52 9.44 -3.67
C PHE A 21 -5.64 10.66 -3.34
N ARG A 22 -5.58 11.67 -4.23
CA ARG A 22 -4.71 12.84 -4.01
C ARG A 22 -4.96 13.53 -2.67
N ASP A 23 -6.22 13.68 -2.31
CA ASP A 23 -6.65 14.39 -1.10
C ASP A 23 -6.48 13.55 0.17
N ASP A 24 -6.24 12.25 0.04
CA ASP A 24 -5.99 11.33 1.16
C ASP A 24 -4.52 11.34 1.58
N LEU A 25 -3.62 11.80 0.69
CA LEU A 25 -2.19 11.84 0.92
C LEU A 25 -1.75 13.15 1.59
N PHE A 26 -0.80 13.05 2.53
CA PHE A 26 -0.10 14.21 3.06
C PHE A 26 0.97 14.69 2.09
N TRP A 27 0.81 15.91 1.58
CA TRP A 27 1.78 16.57 0.71
C TRP A 27 2.64 17.52 1.52
N THR A 28 3.95 17.45 1.29
CA THR A 28 4.90 18.40 1.87
C THR A 28 4.88 19.70 1.08
N SER A 29 4.86 20.82 1.78
CA SER A 29 5.22 22.11 1.19
C SER A 29 6.74 22.31 1.34
N ARG A 30 7.44 22.56 0.23
CA ARG A 30 8.85 22.98 0.28
C ARG A 30 8.92 24.52 0.25
N SER A 31 9.91 25.07 0.96
CA SER A 31 10.11 26.52 1.11
C SER A 31 10.47 27.23 -0.21
N SER A 32 10.42 28.56 -0.16
CA SER A 32 10.30 29.61 -1.20
C SER A 32 11.19 29.61 -2.46
N GLU A 33 11.94 28.55 -2.77
CA GLU A 33 12.90 28.56 -3.91
C GLU A 33 12.52 27.66 -5.09
N ASN A 34 11.43 26.87 -5.04
CA ASN A 34 11.22 25.81 -6.03
C ASN A 34 10.08 26.02 -7.03
N LYS A 35 10.33 25.44 -8.21
CA LYS A 35 9.49 25.43 -9.41
C LYS A 35 8.30 24.47 -9.22
N GLN A 36 7.27 24.66 -10.04
CA GLN A 36 6.13 23.74 -10.15
C GLN A 36 6.61 22.30 -10.43
N GLY A 37 6.32 21.33 -9.55
CA GLY A 37 6.65 19.90 -9.74
C GLY A 37 7.47 19.22 -8.64
N ASP A 38 7.96 19.96 -7.63
CA ASP A 38 8.88 19.42 -6.60
C ASP A 38 8.21 18.90 -5.30
N SER A 39 6.88 18.81 -5.26
CA SER A 39 6.15 18.36 -4.07
C SER A 39 6.35 16.86 -3.82
N LEU A 40 6.78 16.51 -2.60
CA LEU A 40 6.82 15.12 -2.14
C LEU A 40 5.58 14.82 -1.29
N CYS A 41 5.11 13.59 -1.29
CA CYS A 41 4.09 13.12 -0.35
C CYS A 41 4.63 12.07 0.60
N LEU A 42 4.04 11.98 1.78
CA LEU A 42 4.26 10.88 2.71
C LEU A 42 3.55 9.63 2.21
N ASN A 43 4.14 8.47 2.45
CA ASN A 43 3.58 7.18 2.07
C ASN A 43 2.30 6.84 2.86
N ALA A 44 1.22 6.45 2.18
CA ALA A 44 0.01 5.91 2.81
C ALA A 44 0.08 4.39 3.10
N THR A 45 1.09 3.73 2.52
CA THR A 45 1.46 2.33 2.69
C THR A 45 2.86 2.11 2.13
N SER A 46 3.60 1.11 2.64
CA SER A 46 4.87 0.68 2.05
C SER A 46 4.72 0.16 0.61
N GLU A 47 3.53 -0.29 0.21
CA GLU A 47 3.21 -0.71 -1.16
C GLU A 47 3.58 0.36 -2.19
N MET A 48 3.29 1.63 -1.91
CA MET A 48 3.63 2.76 -2.79
C MET A 48 5.12 2.79 -3.15
N MET A 49 5.97 2.34 -2.23
CA MET A 49 7.42 2.34 -2.41
C MET A 49 7.91 1.03 -3.02
N ILE A 50 7.40 -0.10 -2.54
CA ILE A 50 7.81 -1.42 -3.03
C ILE A 50 7.45 -1.60 -4.49
N ASN A 51 6.26 -1.15 -4.91
CA ASN A 51 5.81 -1.17 -6.29
C ASN A 51 6.82 -0.46 -7.22
N ASN A 52 7.42 0.63 -6.72
CA ASN A 52 8.37 1.44 -7.47
C ASN A 52 9.82 0.92 -7.45
N LEU A 53 10.17 -0.11 -6.67
CA LEU A 53 11.55 -0.61 -6.55
C LEU A 53 12.15 -1.00 -7.90
N HIS A 54 11.34 -1.63 -8.74
CA HIS A 54 11.74 -2.12 -10.06
C HIS A 54 11.17 -1.24 -11.19
N ARG A 55 10.79 0.01 -10.91
CA ARG A 55 10.22 0.91 -11.92
C ARG A 55 11.26 1.20 -13.00
N GLY A 56 10.94 0.80 -14.23
CA GLY A 56 11.83 0.98 -15.38
C GLY A 56 12.91 -0.10 -15.50
N GLU A 57 12.85 -1.16 -14.67
CA GLU A 57 13.74 -2.31 -14.77
C GLU A 57 13.13 -3.42 -15.62
N VAL A 58 13.98 -4.22 -16.25
CA VAL A 58 13.61 -5.50 -16.86
C VAL A 58 14.06 -6.61 -15.92
N LEU A 59 13.11 -7.32 -15.33
CA LEU A 59 13.39 -8.40 -14.39
C LEU A 59 13.69 -9.70 -15.13
N ASP A 60 14.67 -10.44 -14.63
CA ASP A 60 14.95 -11.81 -15.05
C ASP A 60 13.86 -12.73 -14.51
N GLU A 61 13.14 -13.39 -15.43
CA GLU A 61 12.02 -14.26 -15.10
C GLU A 61 12.41 -15.39 -14.14
N SER A 62 13.66 -15.89 -14.21
CA SER A 62 14.15 -16.94 -13.33
C SER A 62 14.25 -16.54 -11.86
N LYS A 63 14.19 -15.23 -11.57
CA LYS A 63 14.21 -14.69 -10.20
C LYS A 63 12.82 -14.48 -9.61
N LEU A 64 11.77 -14.66 -10.41
CA LEU A 64 10.39 -14.53 -9.95
C LEU A 64 9.93 -15.83 -9.24
N PRO A 65 9.11 -15.74 -8.18
CA PRO A 65 8.58 -14.50 -7.60
C PRO A 65 9.57 -13.77 -6.68
N LEU A 66 9.64 -12.44 -6.80
CA LEU A 66 10.33 -11.59 -5.82
C LEU A 66 9.34 -11.25 -4.71
N LYS A 67 9.65 -11.64 -3.47
CA LYS A 67 8.79 -11.48 -2.31
C LYS A 67 9.40 -10.50 -1.33
N TYR A 68 8.66 -9.46 -0.98
CA TYR A 68 9.07 -8.39 -0.10
C TYR A 68 8.18 -8.30 1.13
N PHE A 69 8.78 -7.93 2.25
CA PHE A 69 8.06 -7.41 3.40
C PHE A 69 8.67 -6.09 3.85
N ALA A 70 7.83 -5.18 4.34
CA ALA A 70 8.29 -3.89 4.85
C ALA A 70 7.50 -3.48 6.08
N TYR A 71 8.21 -3.02 7.10
CA TYR A 71 7.61 -2.35 8.24
C TYR A 71 7.81 -0.84 8.07
N SER A 72 6.73 -0.07 8.08
CA SER A 72 6.82 1.39 8.02
C SER A 72 5.68 2.06 8.80
N PRO A 73 5.91 3.30 9.31
CA PRO A 73 4.80 4.21 9.54
C PRO A 73 4.10 4.50 8.21
N CYS A 74 2.78 4.69 8.27
CA CYS A 74 1.90 4.99 7.16
C CYS A 74 1.06 6.22 7.53
N PHE A 75 0.88 7.14 6.57
CA PHE A 75 0.26 8.44 6.80
C PHE A 75 -0.97 8.63 5.92
N ARG A 76 -2.14 8.87 6.52
CA ARG A 76 -3.40 9.10 5.80
C ARG A 76 -4.17 10.28 6.40
N LYS A 77 -4.64 11.19 5.54
CA LYS A 77 -5.47 12.33 5.99
C LYS A 77 -6.84 11.89 6.47
N GLU A 78 -7.33 10.75 6.00
CA GLU A 78 -8.62 10.18 6.39
C GLU A 78 -9.82 11.15 6.22
N PRO A 79 -9.92 11.88 5.09
CA PRO A 79 -10.97 12.87 4.86
C PRO A 79 -12.35 12.17 4.89
N GLY A 80 -13.31 12.76 5.61
CA GLY A 80 -14.71 12.29 5.61
C GLY A 80 -15.14 11.34 6.74
N GLY A 81 -14.28 10.98 7.69
CA GLY A 81 -14.72 10.15 8.84
C GLY A 81 -15.07 10.92 10.10
N TYR A 82 -15.62 12.13 9.97
CA TYR A 82 -16.14 12.88 11.11
C TYR A 82 -17.22 12.05 11.82
N GLY A 83 -16.97 11.68 13.08
CA GLY A 83 -17.85 10.86 13.93
C GLY A 83 -17.71 9.34 13.81
N ALA A 84 -16.95 8.79 12.85
CA ALA A 84 -16.76 7.35 12.67
C ALA A 84 -15.38 6.90 13.18
N GLY A 85 -15.33 6.18 14.31
CA GLY A 85 -14.10 5.56 14.82
C GLY A 85 -13.11 6.51 15.50
N GLU A 86 -13.54 7.70 15.92
CA GLU A 86 -12.68 8.73 16.54
C GLU A 86 -12.15 8.36 17.94
N LYS A 87 -12.68 7.31 18.58
CA LYS A 87 -12.20 6.82 19.87
C LYS A 87 -11.25 5.65 19.68
N GLY A 88 -10.03 5.79 20.21
CA GLY A 88 -9.01 4.74 20.22
C GLY A 88 -7.98 4.89 19.10
N THR A 89 -7.31 3.79 18.76
CA THR A 89 -6.23 3.75 17.75
C THR A 89 -6.65 3.11 16.43
N THR A 90 -7.94 2.81 16.26
CA THR A 90 -8.46 2.11 15.07
C THR A 90 -8.42 2.97 13.81
N ARG A 91 -8.60 4.29 13.94
CA ARG A 91 -8.51 5.26 12.83
C ARG A 91 -7.65 6.44 13.28
N GLY A 92 -6.53 6.68 12.58
CA GLY A 92 -5.61 7.74 12.93
C GLY A 92 -4.75 8.16 11.73
N HIS A 93 -4.17 9.35 11.82
CA HIS A 93 -3.35 9.90 10.73
C HIS A 93 -2.03 9.19 10.52
N GLN A 94 -1.54 8.50 11.55
CA GLN A 94 -0.33 7.69 11.51
C GLN A 94 -0.60 6.35 12.16
N PHE A 95 -0.21 5.28 11.48
CA PHE A 95 -0.23 3.91 12.00
C PHE A 95 0.96 3.13 11.44
N ASN A 96 1.35 2.05 12.13
CA ASN A 96 2.41 1.17 11.65
C ASN A 96 1.80 -0.01 10.89
N LYS A 97 2.41 -0.41 9.78
CA LYS A 97 1.99 -1.57 8.99
C LYS A 97 3.19 -2.42 8.60
N ILE A 98 3.01 -3.74 8.65
CA ILE A 98 3.87 -4.69 7.94
C ILE A 98 3.18 -4.99 6.61
N GLU A 99 3.82 -4.62 5.51
CA GLU A 99 3.39 -4.92 4.15
C GLU A 99 3.96 -6.26 3.72
N MET A 100 3.17 -7.00 2.93
CA MET A 100 3.66 -8.09 2.10
C MET A 100 3.40 -7.75 0.64
N PHE A 101 4.38 -7.94 -0.23
CA PHE A 101 4.26 -7.59 -1.65
C PHE A 101 5.00 -8.63 -2.49
N GLN A 102 4.45 -9.00 -3.64
CA GLN A 102 5.07 -9.97 -4.54
C GLN A 102 5.05 -9.46 -5.99
N PHE A 103 6.22 -9.51 -6.64
CA PHE A 103 6.29 -9.49 -8.09
C PHE A 103 6.31 -10.94 -8.57
N THR A 104 5.36 -11.29 -9.42
CA THR A 104 5.18 -12.67 -9.91
C THR A 104 5.18 -12.67 -11.43
N ARG A 105 5.28 -13.86 -12.03
CA ARG A 105 4.89 -14.03 -13.43
C ARG A 105 3.35 -13.91 -13.55
N PRO A 106 2.83 -13.40 -14.68
CA PRO A 106 1.38 -13.24 -14.85
C PRO A 106 0.57 -14.52 -14.55
N GLU A 107 1.04 -15.67 -15.01
CA GLU A 107 0.43 -16.98 -14.82
C GLU A 107 0.42 -17.48 -13.36
N ASP A 108 1.34 -16.98 -12.53
CA ASP A 108 1.48 -17.37 -11.12
C ASP A 108 0.77 -16.39 -10.16
N SER A 109 0.24 -15.28 -10.68
CA SER A 109 -0.31 -14.19 -9.86
C SER A 109 -1.43 -14.62 -8.90
N TRP A 110 -2.32 -15.53 -9.33
CA TRP A 110 -3.38 -16.07 -8.47
C TRP A 110 -2.85 -16.97 -7.36
N ASN A 111 -1.80 -17.76 -7.64
CA ASN A 111 -1.13 -18.57 -6.61
C ASN A 111 -0.44 -17.66 -5.57
N GLY A 112 0.20 -16.58 -6.03
CA GLY A 112 0.79 -15.56 -5.18
C GLY A 112 -0.25 -14.83 -4.32
N PHE A 113 -1.41 -14.49 -4.89
CA PHE A 113 -2.54 -13.90 -4.17
C PHE A 113 -3.02 -14.80 -3.03
N GLU A 114 -3.27 -16.08 -3.31
CA GLU A 114 -3.68 -17.02 -2.26
C GLU A 114 -2.61 -17.21 -1.19
N GLU A 115 -1.33 -17.19 -1.56
CA GLU A 115 -0.23 -17.25 -0.59
C GLU A 115 -0.24 -16.05 0.35
N LEU A 116 -0.45 -14.84 -0.18
CA LEU A 116 -0.54 -13.61 0.63
C LEU A 116 -1.73 -13.66 1.60
N VAL A 117 -2.90 -14.11 1.15
CA VAL A 117 -4.08 -14.29 2.01
C VAL A 117 -3.78 -15.29 3.13
N ARG A 118 -3.29 -16.49 2.78
CA ARG A 118 -2.94 -17.52 3.79
C ARG A 118 -1.88 -17.04 4.79
N ASN A 119 -0.92 -16.21 4.37
CA ASN A 119 0.09 -15.67 5.27
C ASN A 119 -0.52 -14.66 6.26
N ALA A 120 -1.47 -13.84 5.82
CA ALA A 120 -2.18 -12.92 6.70
C ALA A 120 -3.06 -13.69 7.71
N GLU A 121 -3.80 -14.70 7.24
CA GLU A 121 -4.63 -15.58 8.06
C GLU A 121 -3.81 -16.27 9.16
N LYS A 122 -2.69 -16.91 8.80
CA LYS A 122 -1.78 -17.56 9.76
C LYS A 122 -1.24 -16.62 10.83
N LEU A 123 -1.00 -15.36 10.49
CA LEU A 123 -0.54 -14.36 11.45
C LEU A 123 -1.62 -14.10 12.51
N VAL A 124 -2.87 -13.93 12.08
CA VAL A 124 -4.00 -13.69 12.97
C VAL A 124 -4.32 -14.93 13.82
N GLU A 125 -4.31 -16.12 13.22
CA GLU A 125 -4.44 -17.42 13.91
C GLU A 125 -3.35 -17.58 14.99
N GLY A 126 -2.09 -17.28 14.66
CA GLY A 126 -0.96 -17.40 15.57
C GLY A 126 -1.04 -16.46 16.78
N LEU A 127 -1.79 -15.36 16.67
CA LEU A 127 -2.10 -14.45 17.78
C LEU A 127 -3.30 -14.90 18.61
N GLY A 128 -4.01 -15.97 18.22
CA GLY A 128 -5.21 -16.46 18.88
C GLY A 128 -6.42 -15.54 18.68
N LEU A 129 -6.45 -14.75 17.61
CA LEU A 129 -7.55 -13.84 17.30
C LEU A 129 -8.56 -14.50 16.36
N HIS A 130 -9.85 -14.28 16.63
CA HIS A 130 -10.92 -14.70 15.71
C HIS A 130 -11.04 -13.71 14.56
N TYR A 131 -11.18 -14.22 13.33
CA TYR A 131 -11.33 -13.42 12.12
C TYR A 131 -12.23 -14.13 11.10
N GLN A 132 -12.60 -13.39 10.06
CA GLN A 132 -13.30 -13.89 8.88
C GLN A 132 -12.64 -13.27 7.66
N THR A 133 -12.40 -14.09 6.63
CA THR A 133 -11.88 -13.63 5.33
C THR A 133 -13.04 -13.36 4.39
N VAL A 134 -13.15 -12.14 3.88
CA VAL A 134 -14.27 -11.68 3.05
C VAL A 134 -13.74 -11.21 1.69
N GLN A 135 -14.24 -11.80 0.61
CA GLN A 135 -14.00 -11.27 -0.73
C GLN A 135 -14.87 -10.02 -0.96
N LEU A 136 -14.25 -8.90 -1.34
CA LEU A 136 -14.96 -7.65 -1.58
C LEU A 136 -15.85 -7.69 -2.83
N ALA A 137 -16.95 -6.94 -2.79
CA ALA A 137 -17.73 -6.65 -3.98
C ALA A 137 -16.95 -5.75 -4.94
N ALA A 138 -17.23 -5.85 -6.24
CA ALA A 138 -16.48 -5.12 -7.27
C ALA A 138 -16.47 -3.59 -7.06
N GLN A 139 -17.55 -3.02 -6.52
CA GLN A 139 -17.66 -1.59 -6.25
C GLN A 139 -16.81 -1.11 -5.06
N ASP A 140 -16.45 -2.02 -4.16
CA ASP A 140 -15.68 -1.71 -2.94
C ASP A 140 -14.17 -1.90 -3.17
N ALA A 141 -13.78 -2.58 -4.24
CA ALA A 141 -12.38 -2.75 -4.62
C ALA A 141 -11.76 -1.44 -5.16
N SER A 142 -10.48 -1.22 -4.88
CA SER A 142 -9.72 -0.10 -5.45
C SER A 142 -9.50 -0.28 -6.95
N ALA A 143 -9.38 0.83 -7.68
CA ALA A 143 -9.30 0.83 -9.15
C ALA A 143 -8.11 0.03 -9.72
N SER A 144 -7.03 -0.10 -8.96
CA SER A 144 -5.84 -0.89 -9.32
C SER A 144 -5.96 -2.39 -9.03
N MET A 145 -7.04 -2.84 -8.41
CA MET A 145 -7.19 -4.21 -7.92
C MET A 145 -8.12 -5.02 -8.83
N SER A 146 -7.68 -6.21 -9.23
CA SER A 146 -8.56 -7.19 -9.91
C SER A 146 -9.40 -8.00 -8.92
N LYS A 147 -8.90 -8.20 -7.69
CA LYS A 147 -9.55 -8.94 -6.60
C LYS A 147 -8.96 -8.49 -5.27
N THR A 148 -9.81 -8.36 -4.25
CA THR A 148 -9.39 -8.01 -2.88
C THR A 148 -10.12 -8.93 -1.90
N CYS A 149 -9.38 -9.41 -0.91
CA CYS A 149 -9.92 -10.05 0.29
C CYS A 149 -9.52 -9.22 1.49
N ASP A 150 -10.49 -8.94 2.35
CA ASP A 150 -10.32 -8.30 3.66
C ASP A 150 -10.40 -9.34 4.77
#